data_AF-A0AAT9T4U2-F1
#
_entry.id   AF-A0AAT9T4U2-F1
#
_cell.length_a   1.000
_cell.length_b   1.000
_cell.length_c   1.000
_cell.angle_alpha   90.00
_cell.angle_beta   90.00
_cell.angle_gamma   90.00
#
_symmetry.space_group_name_H-M   'P 1'
#
loop_
_entity.id
_entity.type
_entity.pdbx_description
1 polymer ?
#
loop_
_entity_poly.entity_id
_entity_poly.type
_entity_poly.pdbx_seq_one_letter_code
_entity_poly.pdbx_strand_id
1 'polypeptide(L)'
;MITFWRCHGAAVMSLWVFCWLLLGLWRLTVACPSSCTCSSSRISCIEQDQGIVAFPVLSSAIEMENITEIYIANQSQLRAINDIDVETYLGLRNLTVTNSGLSYVSRRSFQKTPNLQYVNLKNNKLSTLSWKTFRNLNLAYLVLTGNPFQCSCDIQWIKLWQENEMASLETQNLMCKDDSNRKFLLHEMHIPDCVMPTSSISPSSVTLMEGSDITLECRTSGIPSPDVSWYLGNLVTSYQQYNVKQHYTTLKMINVSSNDTGKTVLCIAENIVGENESSVILVVHFPPKITFLDQAVLDHHWCIPFSVRGNPKPKLIWFYEGAVLNETDFIWTSIHIAFDSEHHGCLQLDSPTHLNNGQYTLLAKNE
;
A
#
# COMPACT_ATOMS: atom_id res chain seq x y z
N MET A 1 -59.18 41.88 63.92
CA MET A 1 -58.40 40.69 64.35
C MET A 1 -57.20 40.60 63.39
N ILE A 2 -55.93 40.80 63.76
CA ILE A 2 -55.27 40.75 65.08
C ILE A 2 -55.49 39.36 65.70
N THR A 3 -54.49 38.50 65.81
CA THR A 3 -53.26 38.69 66.61
C THR A 3 -51.91 38.40 65.93
N PHE A 4 -50.85 39.01 66.46
CA PHE A 4 -49.42 38.68 66.25
C PHE A 4 -48.99 37.47 67.12
N TRP A 5 -47.80 36.88 66.85
CA TRP A 5 -46.82 36.50 67.87
C TRP A 5 -45.35 36.58 67.35
N ARG A 6 -44.38 36.64 68.28
CA ARG A 6 -42.91 36.88 68.09
C ARG A 6 -42.15 36.17 69.23
N CYS A 7 -40.86 35.81 69.18
CA CYS A 7 -39.78 35.67 68.18
C CYS A 7 -38.86 34.51 68.71
N HIS A 8 -37.63 34.18 68.30
CA HIS A 8 -36.50 34.76 67.56
C HIS A 8 -35.78 33.61 66.79
N GLY A 9 -34.80 33.81 65.90
CA GLY A 9 -34.21 35.04 65.33
C GLY A 9 -32.75 34.82 64.86
N ALA A 10 -32.32 35.55 63.82
CA ALA A 10 -30.99 35.51 63.16
C ALA A 10 -30.62 34.18 62.44
N ALA A 11 -29.90 34.14 61.30
CA ALA A 11 -29.57 35.14 60.25
C ALA A 11 -29.26 34.33 58.95
N VAL A 12 -29.83 34.61 57.77
CA VAL A 12 -29.31 35.54 56.71
C VAL A 12 -27.87 35.15 56.29
N MET A 13 -27.58 34.62 55.08
CA MET A 13 -27.91 35.10 53.71
C MET A 13 -28.22 34.01 52.64
N SER A 14 -29.03 34.39 51.66
CA SER A 14 -29.10 33.95 50.23
C SER A 14 -28.77 32.51 49.81
N LEU A 15 -29.83 31.75 49.48
CA LEU A 15 -29.81 30.77 48.39
C LEU A 15 -30.14 31.47 47.07
N TRP A 16 -29.29 31.33 46.04
CA TRP A 16 -29.69 31.51 44.64
C TRP A 16 -29.82 30.12 44.01
N VAL A 17 -31.06 29.62 43.92
CA VAL A 17 -31.36 28.39 43.19
C VAL A 17 -31.78 28.77 41.78
N PHE A 18 -30.87 28.59 40.81
CA PHE A 18 -31.28 28.27 39.45
C PHE A 18 -30.26 27.33 38.80
N CYS A 19 -30.82 26.31 38.14
CA CYS A 19 -30.27 25.43 37.11
C CYS A 19 -28.82 25.70 36.64
N TRP A 20 -28.00 24.63 36.57
CA TRP A 20 -27.64 24.02 35.28
C TRP A 20 -27.11 22.60 35.48
N LEU A 21 -27.62 21.65 34.68
CA LEU A 21 -27.04 20.32 34.51
C LEU A 21 -25.78 20.44 33.65
N LEU A 22 -24.59 20.46 34.25
CA LEU A 22 -23.36 20.20 33.49
C LEU A 22 -22.30 19.45 34.32
N LEU A 23 -21.79 18.40 33.69
CA LEU A 23 -20.39 17.98 33.79
C LEU A 23 -19.91 17.63 35.21
N GLY A 24 -20.63 16.69 35.83
CA GLY A 24 -19.96 15.56 36.46
C GLY A 24 -19.15 14.77 35.41
N LEU A 25 -18.08 15.37 34.91
CA LEU A 25 -17.14 14.77 33.96
C LEU A 25 -16.33 13.70 34.70
N TRP A 26 -16.95 12.52 34.80
CA TRP A 26 -16.23 11.30 34.48
C TRP A 26 -15.67 11.48 33.07
N ARG A 27 -14.49 12.09 32.95
CA ARG A 27 -13.62 11.84 31.81
C ARG A 27 -13.50 10.32 31.74
N LEU A 28 -13.86 9.72 30.61
CA LEU A 28 -13.49 8.34 30.33
C LEU A 28 -11.98 8.26 30.49
N THR A 29 -11.51 7.66 31.58
CA THR A 29 -10.09 7.54 31.85
C THR A 29 -9.55 6.47 30.91
N VAL A 30 -9.04 6.95 29.77
CA VAL A 30 -8.22 6.19 28.81
C VAL A 30 -7.43 5.16 29.57
N ALA A 31 -7.72 3.87 29.35
CA ALA A 31 -7.03 2.79 30.04
C ALA A 31 -5.67 2.58 29.38
N CYS A 32 -4.79 3.54 29.59
CA CYS A 32 -3.36 3.41 29.34
C CYS A 32 -2.84 2.22 30.16
N PRO A 33 -1.98 1.35 29.59
CA PRO A 33 -1.37 0.26 30.34
C PRO A 33 -0.67 0.79 31.61
N SER A 34 -0.86 0.10 32.74
CA SER A 34 -0.48 0.60 34.08
C SER A 34 1.01 0.86 34.28
N SER A 35 1.88 0.37 33.40
CA SER A 35 3.33 0.59 33.39
C SER A 35 3.80 1.51 32.25
N CYS A 36 2.88 2.32 31.70
CA CYS A 36 3.14 3.27 30.62
C CYS A 36 2.49 4.63 30.91
N THR A 37 2.97 5.68 30.26
CA THR A 37 2.28 6.96 30.16
C THR A 37 1.75 7.17 28.74
N CYS A 38 0.55 7.71 28.62
CA CYS A 38 -0.13 7.91 27.34
C CYS A 38 -0.54 9.38 27.15
N SER A 39 -0.55 9.81 25.90
CA SER A 39 -1.00 11.12 25.44
C SER A 39 -1.83 10.95 24.17
N SER A 40 -2.36 12.04 23.60
CA SER A 40 -3.20 11.99 22.40
C SER A 40 -2.51 11.45 21.13
N SER A 41 -1.18 11.37 21.10
CA SER A 41 -0.41 10.90 19.93
C SER A 41 0.83 10.07 20.25
N ARG A 42 1.14 9.83 21.53
CA ARG A 42 2.34 9.11 21.98
C ARG A 42 2.07 8.20 23.18
N ILE A 43 2.59 6.97 23.13
CA ILE A 43 2.67 6.03 24.26
C ILE A 43 4.15 5.91 24.68
N SER A 44 4.42 5.94 25.99
CA SER A 44 5.77 5.86 26.56
C SER A 44 5.84 4.87 27.73
N CYS A 45 6.46 3.72 27.52
CA CYS A 45 6.63 2.66 28.52
C CYS A 45 8.10 2.56 28.94
N ILE A 46 8.45 3.20 30.06
CA ILE A 46 9.81 3.19 30.65
C ILE A 46 9.76 2.41 31.96
N GLU A 47 10.74 1.55 32.22
CA GLU A 47 10.73 0.60 33.34
C GLU A 47 10.48 1.29 34.70
N GLN A 48 9.34 0.95 35.33
CA GLN A 48 8.96 1.28 36.70
C GLN A 48 8.39 0.02 37.35
N ASP A 49 8.97 -0.37 38.48
CA ASP A 49 8.68 -1.47 39.43
C ASP A 49 8.45 -2.90 38.89
N GLN A 50 7.67 -3.11 37.83
CA GLN A 50 7.40 -4.45 37.25
C GLN A 50 7.61 -4.52 35.72
N GLY A 51 7.56 -3.39 35.01
CA GLY A 51 7.71 -3.34 33.55
C GLY A 51 6.58 -4.04 32.78
N ILE A 52 6.69 -4.07 31.44
CA ILE A 52 5.73 -4.74 30.55
C ILE A 52 6.25 -6.09 30.04
N VAL A 53 5.36 -7.08 30.00
CA VAL A 53 5.60 -8.44 29.47
C VAL A 53 5.13 -8.62 28.02
N ALA A 54 4.24 -7.73 27.56
CA ALA A 54 3.62 -7.72 26.25
C ALA A 54 3.58 -6.28 25.70
N PHE A 55 3.30 -6.12 24.41
CA PHE A 55 3.20 -4.81 23.76
C PHE A 55 2.06 -3.97 24.38
N PRO A 56 2.20 -2.64 24.54
CA PRO A 56 1.14 -1.79 25.07
C PRO A 56 -0.07 -1.74 24.14
N VAL A 57 -1.27 -1.92 24.69
CA VAL A 57 -2.55 -1.85 23.97
C VAL A 57 -3.49 -0.89 24.70
N LEU A 58 -4.16 0.01 23.97
CA LEU A 58 -5.16 0.94 24.51
C LEU A 58 -6.56 0.30 24.60
N SER A 59 -7.47 0.86 25.40
CA SER A 59 -8.87 0.40 25.48
C SER A 59 -9.76 0.83 24.30
N SER A 60 -9.29 1.70 23.40
CA SER A 60 -10.10 2.32 22.34
C SER A 60 -9.35 2.31 21.01
N ALA A 61 -9.95 1.72 19.97
CA ALA A 61 -9.36 1.68 18.62
C ALA A 61 -9.20 3.09 18.02
N ILE A 62 -10.16 3.99 18.26
CA ILE A 62 -10.12 5.39 17.79
C ILE A 62 -8.92 6.15 18.39
N GLU A 63 -8.49 5.77 19.59
CA GLU A 63 -7.30 6.36 20.22
C GLU A 63 -6.01 5.78 19.64
N MET A 64 -6.00 4.52 19.20
CA MET A 64 -4.83 3.88 18.56
C MET A 64 -4.50 4.52 17.21
N GLU A 65 -5.50 4.86 16.39
CA GLU A 65 -5.29 5.50 15.08
C GLU A 65 -4.57 6.86 15.18
N ASN A 66 -4.74 7.58 16.31
CA ASN A 66 -4.10 8.86 16.57
C ASN A 66 -2.65 8.74 17.09
N ILE A 67 -2.20 7.56 17.49
CA ILE A 67 -0.83 7.36 17.97
C ILE A 67 0.15 7.37 16.79
N THR A 68 1.10 8.31 16.84
CA THR A 68 2.16 8.49 15.85
C THR A 68 3.54 8.07 16.36
N GLU A 69 3.71 7.97 17.69
CA GLU A 69 4.94 7.48 18.33
C GLU A 69 4.65 6.46 19.45
N ILE A 70 5.38 5.34 19.44
CA ILE A 70 5.45 4.40 20.57
C ILE A 70 6.91 4.30 21.02
N TYR A 71 7.18 4.65 22.28
CA TYR A 71 8.49 4.61 22.90
C TYR A 71 8.52 3.61 24.06
N ILE A 72 9.33 2.57 23.94
CA ILE A 72 9.48 1.50 24.93
C ILE A 72 10.97 1.40 25.29
N ALA A 73 11.29 1.50 26.58
CA ALA A 73 12.67 1.49 27.04
C ALA A 73 12.85 0.67 28.34
N ASN A 74 13.97 -0.04 28.40
CA ASN A 74 14.43 -0.85 29.54
C ASN A 74 13.47 -1.99 29.92
N GLN A 75 12.55 -2.42 29.05
CA GLN A 75 11.54 -3.43 29.38
C GLN A 75 12.14 -4.84 29.34
N SER A 76 12.75 -5.23 30.46
CA SER A 76 13.53 -6.47 30.61
C SER A 76 12.74 -7.76 30.31
N GLN A 77 11.40 -7.74 30.41
CA GLN A 77 10.53 -8.90 30.18
C GLN A 77 9.79 -8.92 28.83
N LEU A 78 9.77 -7.83 28.06
CA LEU A 78 9.15 -7.80 26.74
C LEU A 78 9.98 -8.65 25.75
N ARG A 79 9.49 -9.84 25.37
CA ARG A 79 10.25 -10.80 24.52
C ARG A 79 9.94 -10.75 23.03
N ALA A 80 8.73 -10.33 22.67
CA ALA A 80 8.21 -10.45 21.31
C ALA A 80 7.44 -9.19 20.88
N ILE A 81 7.45 -8.92 19.57
CA ILE A 81 6.41 -8.17 18.86
C ILE A 81 5.80 -9.12 17.83
N ASN A 82 4.49 -9.33 17.91
CA ASN A 82 3.74 -10.28 17.09
C ASN A 82 3.05 -9.56 15.92
N ASP A 83 2.28 -10.30 15.10
CA ASP A 83 1.59 -9.72 13.95
C ASP A 83 0.47 -8.73 14.36
N ILE A 84 -0.26 -9.03 15.44
CA ILE A 84 -1.43 -8.27 15.89
C ILE A 84 -1.02 -7.01 16.69
N ASP A 85 0.09 -7.08 17.41
CA ASP A 85 0.53 -6.10 18.41
C ASP A 85 0.63 -4.66 17.89
N VAL A 86 0.86 -4.47 16.59
CA VAL A 86 1.05 -3.17 15.94
C VAL A 86 0.01 -2.90 14.83
N GLU A 87 -0.81 -3.89 14.44
CA GLU A 87 -1.76 -3.79 13.32
C GLU A 87 -2.81 -2.67 13.49
N THR A 88 -3.19 -2.35 14.72
CA THR A 88 -4.21 -1.33 15.02
C THR A 88 -3.67 0.10 15.03
N TYR A 89 -2.36 0.31 15.03
CA TYR A 89 -1.72 1.63 15.13
C TYR A 89 -1.47 2.25 13.76
N LEU A 90 -2.52 2.39 12.94
CA LEU A 90 -2.44 2.80 11.52
C LEU A 90 -1.71 4.13 11.27
N GLY A 91 -1.77 5.06 12.24
CA GLY A 91 -1.08 6.36 12.20
C GLY A 91 0.39 6.34 12.62
N LEU A 92 0.93 5.19 13.06
CA LEU A 92 2.26 5.08 13.65
C LEU A 92 3.37 5.43 12.65
N ARG A 93 4.29 6.31 13.06
CA ARG A 93 5.46 6.77 12.28
C ARG A 93 6.78 6.40 12.93
N ASN A 94 6.82 6.45 14.26
CA ASN A 94 8.02 6.25 15.07
C ASN A 94 7.79 5.10 16.08
N LEU A 95 8.55 4.01 15.95
CA LEU A 95 8.57 2.93 16.93
C LEU A 95 9.97 2.79 17.53
N THR A 96 10.09 2.92 18.85
CA THR A 96 11.31 2.62 19.59
C THR A 96 11.04 1.53 20.61
N VAL A 97 11.85 0.47 20.59
CA VAL A 97 11.94 -0.55 21.64
C VAL A 97 13.43 -0.72 21.93
N THR A 98 13.94 -0.11 22.98
CA THR A 98 15.38 0.01 23.25
C THR A 98 15.78 -0.56 24.61
N ASN A 99 17.01 -1.08 24.74
CA ASN A 99 17.58 -1.65 25.96
C ASN A 99 16.69 -2.74 26.63
N SER A 100 15.83 -3.43 25.87
CA SER A 100 14.75 -4.26 26.40
C SER A 100 15.03 -5.77 26.20
N GLY A 101 14.08 -6.61 26.62
CA GLY A 101 14.18 -8.07 26.57
C GLY A 101 13.98 -8.71 25.18
N LEU A 102 13.77 -7.90 24.14
CA LEU A 102 13.16 -8.28 22.86
C LEU A 102 14.05 -9.24 22.05
N SER A 103 13.58 -10.47 21.84
CA SER A 103 14.28 -11.54 21.12
C SER A 103 13.60 -11.98 19.82
N TYR A 104 12.36 -11.53 19.55
CA TYR A 104 11.61 -11.86 18.35
C TYR A 104 10.78 -10.66 17.85
N VAL A 105 10.78 -10.41 16.55
CA VAL A 105 9.81 -9.53 15.88
C VAL A 105 9.24 -10.32 14.71
N SER A 106 7.91 -10.32 14.58
CA SER A 106 7.25 -11.13 13.56
C SER A 106 7.39 -10.56 12.16
N ARG A 107 7.34 -11.45 11.16
CA ARG A 107 7.51 -11.12 9.74
C ARG A 107 6.36 -10.35 9.10
N ARG A 108 5.28 -10.05 9.83
CA ARG A 108 4.15 -9.21 9.39
C ARG A 108 3.80 -8.08 10.36
N SER A 109 4.53 -7.89 11.46
CA SER A 109 4.19 -6.92 12.52
C SER A 109 3.90 -5.50 12.02
N PHE A 110 4.57 -5.05 10.95
CA PHE A 110 4.39 -3.69 10.41
C PHE A 110 3.67 -3.66 9.05
N GLN A 111 3.09 -4.78 8.60
CA GLN A 111 2.39 -4.90 7.30
C GLN A 111 1.18 -3.94 7.18
N LYS A 112 0.68 -3.43 8.31
CA LYS A 112 -0.51 -2.57 8.42
C LYS A 112 -0.21 -1.13 8.84
N THR A 113 1.05 -0.78 9.01
CA THR A 113 1.50 0.56 9.40
C THR A 113 2.36 1.21 8.31
N PRO A 114 1.80 1.49 7.11
CA PRO A 114 2.56 2.00 5.95
C PRO A 114 3.18 3.39 6.18
N ASN A 115 2.77 4.10 7.23
CA ASN A 115 3.31 5.39 7.65
C ASN A 115 4.58 5.27 8.52
N LEU A 116 5.01 4.06 8.88
CA LEU A 116 6.15 3.79 9.74
C LEU A 116 7.47 4.14 9.00
N GLN A 117 8.21 5.11 9.55
CA GLN A 117 9.41 5.70 8.92
C GLN A 117 10.67 5.57 9.79
N TYR A 118 10.50 5.50 11.12
CA TYR A 118 11.58 5.35 12.09
C TYR A 118 11.33 4.12 12.96
N VAL A 119 12.25 3.16 12.91
CA VAL A 119 12.22 1.96 13.76
C VAL A 119 13.55 1.82 14.51
N ASN A 120 13.51 1.75 15.83
CA ASN A 120 14.70 1.60 16.66
C ASN A 120 14.54 0.40 17.59
N LEU A 121 15.34 -0.64 17.34
CA LEU A 121 15.39 -1.91 18.08
C LEU A 121 16.75 -2.09 18.78
N LYS A 122 17.38 -0.99 19.20
CA LYS A 122 18.74 -0.97 19.78
C LYS A 122 18.87 -1.73 21.11
N ASN A 123 20.03 -2.38 21.32
CA ASN A 123 20.44 -3.00 22.59
C ASN A 123 19.48 -4.10 23.13
N ASN A 124 18.73 -4.79 22.26
CA ASN A 124 17.83 -5.87 22.67
C ASN A 124 18.53 -7.25 22.66
N LYS A 125 17.82 -8.32 22.27
CA LYS A 125 18.25 -9.73 22.31
C LYS A 125 17.98 -10.44 20.98
N LEU A 126 17.81 -9.69 19.88
CA LEU A 126 17.58 -10.25 18.54
C LEU A 126 18.83 -11.01 18.06
N SER A 127 18.70 -12.33 17.83
CA SER A 127 19.73 -13.13 17.16
C SER A 127 19.59 -13.12 15.63
N THR A 128 18.39 -12.82 15.13
CA THR A 128 18.05 -12.66 13.72
C THR A 128 16.87 -11.71 13.58
N LEU A 129 16.61 -11.22 12.37
CA LEU A 129 15.49 -10.36 12.00
C LEU A 129 15.24 -10.53 10.50
N SER A 130 13.98 -10.63 10.06
CA SER A 130 13.67 -10.85 8.64
C SER A 130 13.34 -9.54 7.93
N TRP A 131 13.89 -9.32 6.73
CA TRP A 131 13.52 -8.16 5.89
C TRP A 131 12.01 -8.07 5.63
N LYS A 132 11.30 -9.21 5.63
CA LYS A 132 9.85 -9.31 5.43
C LYS A 132 9.05 -8.49 6.45
N THR A 133 9.57 -8.31 7.67
CA THR A 133 9.02 -7.42 8.71
C THR A 133 8.88 -5.97 8.23
N PHE A 134 9.66 -5.54 7.24
CA PHE A 134 9.70 -4.19 6.70
C PHE A 134 9.20 -4.08 5.26
N ARG A 135 8.61 -5.14 4.69
CA ARG A 135 8.09 -5.07 3.30
C ARG A 135 7.00 -4.00 3.19
N ASN A 136 7.02 -3.26 2.09
CA ASN A 136 6.14 -2.11 1.80
C ASN A 136 6.31 -0.90 2.75
N LEU A 137 7.38 -0.83 3.55
CA LEU A 137 7.74 0.37 4.31
C LEU A 137 8.86 1.15 3.61
N ASN A 138 8.73 2.47 3.59
CA ASN A 138 9.82 3.38 3.21
C ASN A 138 10.49 3.94 4.48
N LEU A 139 11.35 3.13 5.11
CA LEU A 139 12.06 3.50 6.33
C LEU A 139 13.19 4.48 6.04
N ALA A 140 13.15 5.65 6.69
CA ALA A 140 14.27 6.58 6.73
C ALA A 140 15.37 6.12 7.71
N TYR A 141 14.98 5.44 8.80
CA TYR A 141 15.89 5.01 9.86
C TYR A 141 15.51 3.64 10.43
N LEU A 142 16.47 2.71 10.45
CA LEU A 142 16.36 1.40 11.10
C LEU A 142 17.56 1.18 12.04
N VAL A 143 17.38 1.36 13.35
CA VAL A 143 18.48 1.25 14.34
C VAL A 143 18.54 -0.15 14.95
N LEU A 144 19.62 -0.88 14.67
CA LEU A 144 19.79 -2.29 15.06
C LEU A 144 21.01 -2.56 15.97
N THR A 145 21.86 -1.55 16.23
CA THR A 145 23.08 -1.69 17.04
C THR A 145 22.85 -2.37 18.41
N GLY A 146 23.86 -3.12 18.87
CA GLY A 146 23.86 -3.75 20.20
C GLY A 146 23.04 -5.04 20.34
N ASN A 147 22.45 -5.55 19.25
CA ASN A 147 21.81 -6.87 19.24
C ASN A 147 22.81 -8.03 19.05
N PRO A 148 22.57 -9.21 19.64
CA PRO A 148 23.46 -10.37 19.57
C PRO A 148 23.26 -11.22 18.29
N PHE A 149 23.22 -10.58 17.12
CA PHE A 149 22.96 -11.24 15.84
C PHE A 149 23.93 -12.40 15.55
N GLN A 150 23.42 -13.52 15.03
CA GLN A 150 24.24 -14.62 14.52
C GLN A 150 24.61 -14.36 13.05
N CYS A 151 25.85 -14.66 12.66
CA CYS A 151 26.30 -14.53 11.27
C CYS A 151 25.67 -15.65 10.42
N SER A 152 24.51 -15.38 9.82
CA SER A 152 23.79 -16.33 8.96
C SER A 152 23.21 -15.64 7.72
N CYS A 153 22.72 -16.44 6.76
CA CYS A 153 22.07 -15.92 5.56
C CYS A 153 20.78 -15.12 5.88
N ASP A 154 20.13 -15.38 7.03
CA ASP A 154 18.92 -14.68 7.47
C ASP A 154 19.12 -13.19 7.73
N ILE A 155 20.37 -12.75 7.96
CA ILE A 155 20.75 -11.34 8.15
C ILE A 155 21.57 -10.77 6.99
N GLN A 156 21.77 -11.53 5.89
CA GLN A 156 22.49 -11.04 4.70
C GLN A 156 21.81 -9.79 4.10
N TRP A 157 20.48 -9.68 4.22
CA TRP A 157 19.76 -8.48 3.83
C TRP A 157 20.20 -7.22 4.61
N ILE A 158 20.56 -7.34 5.89
CA ILE A 158 21.04 -6.21 6.71
C ILE A 158 22.39 -5.74 6.18
N LYS A 159 23.28 -6.68 5.81
CA LYS A 159 24.54 -6.36 5.13
C LYS A 159 24.28 -5.65 3.81
N LEU A 160 23.39 -6.17 2.96
CA LEU A 160 23.05 -5.55 1.68
C LEU A 160 22.45 -4.15 1.85
N TRP A 161 21.60 -3.92 2.86
CA TRP A 161 21.06 -2.59 3.15
C TRP A 161 22.16 -1.64 3.65
N GLN A 162 23.12 -2.13 4.45
CA GLN A 162 24.29 -1.35 4.87
C GLN A 162 25.23 -1.01 3.70
N GLU A 163 25.37 -1.90 2.71
CA GLU A 163 26.17 -1.68 1.50
C GLU A 163 25.48 -0.77 0.46
N ASN A 164 24.16 -0.56 0.57
CA ASN A 164 23.36 0.28 -0.33
C ASN A 164 22.80 1.55 0.35
N GLU A 165 23.37 1.94 1.50
CA GLU A 165 23.00 3.16 2.27
C GLU A 165 21.49 3.25 2.63
N MET A 166 20.83 2.11 2.83
CA MET A 166 19.39 2.04 3.07
C MET A 166 19.06 2.16 4.57
N ALA A 167 18.03 2.97 4.88
CA ALA A 167 17.50 3.21 6.22
C ALA A 167 18.56 3.62 7.28
N SER A 168 19.61 4.33 6.84
CA SER A 168 20.73 4.79 7.69
C SER A 168 21.50 3.68 8.43
N LEU A 169 21.66 2.51 7.80
CA LEU A 169 22.38 1.35 8.36
C LEU A 169 23.92 1.46 8.18
N GLU A 170 24.37 2.18 7.17
CA GLU A 170 25.78 2.54 6.93
C GLU A 170 26.40 3.33 8.10
N THR A 171 25.65 4.20 8.80
CA THR A 171 26.11 4.89 10.01
C THR A 171 26.37 3.98 11.23
N GLN A 172 26.03 2.68 11.16
CA GLN A 172 25.97 1.80 12.32
C GLN A 172 27.10 0.76 12.36
N ASN A 173 27.81 0.70 13.49
CA ASN A 173 28.75 -0.37 13.83
C ASN A 173 27.99 -1.67 14.17
N LEU A 174 27.42 -2.29 13.14
CA LEU A 174 26.70 -3.56 13.22
C LEU A 174 27.71 -4.72 13.30
N MET A 175 27.42 -5.66 14.20
CA MET A 175 28.25 -6.82 14.47
C MET A 175 27.38 -8.08 14.41
N CYS A 176 27.93 -9.17 13.89
CA CYS A 176 27.37 -10.51 14.07
C CYS A 176 28.37 -11.41 14.82
N LYS A 177 27.91 -12.56 15.30
CA LYS A 177 28.74 -13.61 15.91
C LYS A 177 28.60 -14.96 15.22
N ASP A 178 29.70 -15.70 15.08
CA ASP A 178 29.66 -17.08 14.61
C ASP A 178 29.28 -18.08 15.74
N ASP A 179 29.22 -19.37 15.42
CA ASP A 179 28.95 -20.44 16.38
C ASP A 179 30.04 -20.60 17.44
N SER A 180 31.26 -20.14 17.16
CA SER A 180 32.36 -20.02 18.13
C SER A 180 32.26 -18.75 18.98
N ASN A 181 31.16 -17.98 18.85
CA ASN A 181 30.89 -16.72 19.52
C ASN A 181 31.96 -15.63 19.27
N ARG A 182 32.75 -15.77 18.18
CA ARG A 182 33.66 -14.73 17.67
C ARG A 182 32.84 -13.66 16.96
N LYS A 183 33.20 -12.39 17.16
CA LYS A 183 32.47 -11.25 16.58
C LYS A 183 33.15 -10.76 15.30
N PHE A 184 32.33 -10.44 14.30
CA PHE A 184 32.74 -9.86 13.02
C PHE A 184 31.94 -8.58 12.76
N LEU A 185 32.54 -7.60 12.05
CA LEU A 185 31.78 -6.48 11.52
C LEU A 185 30.81 -7.00 10.45
N LEU A 186 29.59 -6.47 10.39
CA LEU A 186 28.57 -7.06 9.51
C LEU A 186 28.96 -7.01 8.02
N HIS A 187 29.66 -5.96 7.57
CA HIS A 187 30.19 -5.88 6.21
C HIS A 187 31.28 -6.93 5.90
N GLU A 188 31.99 -7.46 6.91
CA GLU A 188 32.97 -8.54 6.75
C GLU A 188 32.31 -9.92 6.65
N MET A 189 31.01 -10.03 6.96
CA MET A 189 30.29 -11.30 6.91
C MET A 189 30.28 -11.87 5.49
N HIS A 190 30.71 -13.13 5.38
CA HIS A 190 30.68 -13.90 4.15
C HIS A 190 30.04 -15.26 4.44
N ILE A 191 28.84 -15.47 3.91
CA ILE A 191 28.09 -16.72 4.01
C ILE A 191 28.08 -17.36 2.62
N PRO A 192 28.58 -18.60 2.44
CA PRO A 192 28.48 -19.30 1.16
C PRO A 192 27.01 -19.61 0.84
N ASP A 193 26.70 -19.81 -0.44
CA ASP A 193 25.36 -20.21 -0.91
C ASP A 193 24.22 -19.30 -0.41
N CYS A 194 24.52 -17.99 -0.29
CA CYS A 194 23.60 -16.95 0.15
C CYS A 194 23.58 -15.80 -0.87
N VAL A 195 22.59 -15.83 -1.77
CA VAL A 195 22.50 -15.00 -2.98
C VAL A 195 21.07 -14.46 -3.13
N MET A 196 20.96 -13.17 -3.45
CA MET A 196 19.69 -12.51 -3.78
C MET A 196 18.91 -13.26 -4.88
N PRO A 197 17.57 -13.23 -4.86
CA PRO A 197 16.78 -13.79 -5.94
C PRO A 197 16.91 -12.93 -7.21
N THR A 198 16.76 -13.56 -8.36
CA THR A 198 16.55 -12.90 -9.65
C THR A 198 15.32 -13.47 -10.32
N SER A 199 14.62 -12.66 -11.11
CA SER A 199 13.45 -13.05 -11.90
C SER A 199 13.53 -12.49 -13.31
N SER A 200 12.92 -13.17 -14.27
CA SER A 200 12.81 -12.71 -15.66
C SER A 200 11.58 -13.33 -16.35
N ILE A 201 10.67 -12.48 -16.84
CA ILE A 201 9.49 -12.92 -17.62
C ILE A 201 9.85 -13.08 -19.10
N SER A 202 9.32 -14.14 -19.70
CA SER A 202 9.37 -14.42 -21.14
C SER A 202 7.95 -14.70 -21.66
N PRO A 203 7.51 -14.07 -22.77
CA PRO A 203 8.20 -13.01 -23.52
C PRO A 203 8.22 -11.67 -22.76
N SER A 204 9.20 -10.82 -23.06
CA SER A 204 9.37 -9.49 -22.45
C SER A 204 8.41 -8.40 -22.97
N SER A 205 7.58 -8.74 -23.96
CA SER A 205 6.57 -7.86 -24.55
C SER A 205 5.41 -8.70 -25.05
N VAL A 206 4.17 -8.33 -24.73
CA VAL A 206 2.97 -9.12 -25.05
C VAL A 206 1.97 -8.29 -25.85
N THR A 207 1.70 -8.75 -27.08
CA THR A 207 0.59 -8.25 -27.90
C THR A 207 -0.28 -9.43 -28.31
N LEU A 208 -1.58 -9.33 -28.05
CA LEU A 208 -2.56 -10.42 -28.17
C LEU A 208 -3.81 -9.93 -28.89
N MET A 209 -4.62 -10.86 -29.41
CA MET A 209 -5.99 -10.58 -29.84
C MET A 209 -6.96 -10.90 -28.69
N GLU A 210 -8.07 -10.17 -28.57
CA GLU A 210 -9.14 -10.54 -27.64
C GLU A 210 -9.65 -11.96 -27.93
N GLY A 211 -9.87 -12.74 -26.87
CA GLY A 211 -10.24 -14.16 -26.93
C GLY A 211 -9.08 -15.14 -27.10
N SER A 212 -7.82 -14.67 -27.21
CA SER A 212 -6.65 -15.56 -27.33
C SER A 212 -6.11 -16.06 -25.97
N ASP A 213 -5.34 -17.15 -26.02
CA ASP A 213 -4.61 -17.74 -24.88
C ASP A 213 -3.13 -17.31 -24.90
N ILE A 214 -2.52 -17.17 -23.73
CA ILE A 214 -1.06 -17.01 -23.59
C ILE A 214 -0.53 -17.80 -22.39
N THR A 215 0.71 -18.29 -22.49
CA THR A 215 1.48 -18.77 -21.33
C THR A 215 2.71 -17.91 -21.17
N LEU A 216 2.86 -17.31 -20.00
CA LEU A 216 4.06 -16.56 -19.60
C LEU A 216 4.95 -17.48 -18.77
N GLU A 217 6.25 -17.48 -19.06
CA GLU A 217 7.27 -18.14 -18.25
C GLU A 217 7.96 -17.08 -17.39
N CYS A 218 8.18 -17.35 -16.11
CA CYS A 218 9.09 -16.57 -15.28
C CYS A 218 10.22 -17.48 -14.81
N ARG A 219 11.45 -17.18 -15.23
CA ARG A 219 12.68 -17.89 -14.82
C ARG A 219 13.28 -17.21 -13.62
N THR A 220 13.72 -18.00 -12.64
CA THR A 220 14.23 -17.50 -11.37
C THR A 220 15.54 -18.17 -10.96
N SER A 221 16.38 -17.42 -10.24
CA SER A 221 17.61 -17.92 -9.62
C SER A 221 17.82 -17.24 -8.25
N GLY A 222 18.83 -17.66 -7.50
CA GLY A 222 19.08 -17.23 -6.12
C GLY A 222 19.26 -18.42 -5.18
N ILE A 223 19.91 -18.20 -4.04
CA ILE A 223 20.18 -19.26 -3.04
C ILE A 223 19.96 -18.68 -1.62
N PRO A 224 19.12 -19.28 -0.76
CA PRO A 224 18.21 -20.40 -1.02
C PRO A 224 17.27 -20.16 -2.21
N SER A 225 16.82 -21.24 -2.84
CA SER A 225 15.95 -21.19 -4.02
C SER A 225 14.70 -20.34 -3.73
N PRO A 226 14.33 -19.41 -4.63
CA PRO A 226 13.23 -18.50 -4.35
C PRO A 226 11.85 -19.16 -4.47
N ASP A 227 10.96 -18.80 -3.54
CA ASP A 227 9.52 -18.91 -3.74
C ASP A 227 9.10 -17.92 -4.85
N VAL A 228 8.10 -18.26 -5.67
CA VAL A 228 7.71 -17.42 -6.81
C VAL A 228 6.19 -17.21 -6.88
N SER A 229 5.78 -15.95 -6.90
CA SER A 229 4.38 -15.50 -6.95
C SER A 229 4.08 -14.69 -8.21
N TRP A 230 2.84 -14.79 -8.71
CA TRP A 230 2.36 -14.04 -9.88
C TRP A 230 1.21 -13.10 -9.50
N TYR A 231 1.21 -11.89 -10.07
CA TYR A 231 0.15 -10.89 -9.90
C TYR A 231 -0.27 -10.32 -11.26
N LEU A 232 -1.54 -9.93 -11.38
CA LEU A 232 -2.11 -9.23 -12.54
C LEU A 232 -3.00 -8.12 -11.99
N GLY A 233 -2.53 -6.88 -12.04
CA GLY A 233 -3.14 -5.80 -11.26
C GLY A 233 -3.17 -6.14 -9.75
N ASN A 234 -4.34 -6.06 -9.12
CA ASN A 234 -4.44 -5.97 -7.67
C ASN A 234 -4.53 -7.32 -6.92
N LEU A 235 -4.97 -8.41 -7.58
CA LEU A 235 -5.01 -9.77 -7.01
C LEU A 235 -5.41 -10.79 -8.10
N VAL A 236 -4.71 -11.92 -8.17
CA VAL A 236 -5.10 -13.04 -9.04
C VAL A 236 -6.06 -13.97 -8.31
N THR A 237 -7.33 -13.97 -8.73
CA THR A 237 -8.25 -15.09 -8.51
C THR A 237 -8.39 -15.88 -9.82
N SER A 238 -8.24 -17.21 -9.72
CA SER A 238 -8.41 -18.19 -10.82
C SER A 238 -7.49 -18.05 -12.06
N TYR A 239 -6.19 -18.30 -11.89
CA TYR A 239 -5.37 -18.93 -12.95
C TYR A 239 -4.68 -20.19 -12.41
N GLN A 240 -4.49 -21.20 -13.27
CA GLN A 240 -3.87 -22.47 -12.88
C GLN A 240 -2.34 -22.36 -12.91
N GLN A 241 -1.74 -22.12 -11.75
CA GLN A 241 -0.29 -22.28 -11.55
C GLN A 241 0.08 -23.75 -11.74
N TYR A 242 1.06 -24.05 -12.62
CA TYR A 242 1.44 -25.42 -12.96
C TYR A 242 2.94 -25.67 -12.77
N ASN A 243 3.26 -26.67 -11.94
CA ASN A 243 4.55 -27.32 -11.71
C ASN A 243 5.83 -26.45 -11.86
N VAL A 244 6.42 -25.97 -10.76
CA VAL A 244 7.26 -26.79 -9.86
C VAL A 244 8.43 -27.46 -10.60
N LYS A 245 9.30 -26.63 -11.17
CA LYS A 245 10.74 -26.89 -11.24
C LYS A 245 11.46 -25.72 -10.58
N GLN A 246 12.57 -25.96 -9.89
CA GLN A 246 13.22 -25.01 -8.96
C GLN A 246 13.81 -23.73 -9.60
N HIS A 247 13.64 -23.52 -10.90
CA HIS A 247 14.22 -22.40 -11.66
C HIS A 247 13.22 -21.72 -12.61
N TYR A 248 11.96 -22.17 -12.71
CA TYR A 248 10.93 -21.45 -13.45
C TYR A 248 9.50 -21.83 -13.03
N THR A 249 8.59 -20.89 -13.25
CA THR A 249 7.14 -21.02 -13.05
C THR A 249 6.40 -20.52 -14.29
N THR A 250 5.18 -20.98 -14.53
CA THR A 250 4.37 -20.54 -15.68
C THR A 250 2.98 -20.08 -15.27
N LEU A 251 2.56 -18.93 -15.80
CA LEU A 251 1.20 -18.41 -15.70
C LEU A 251 0.50 -18.59 -17.05
N LYS A 252 -0.52 -19.45 -17.12
CA LYS A 252 -1.41 -19.53 -18.29
C LYS A 252 -2.63 -18.64 -18.10
N MET A 253 -2.85 -17.72 -19.03
CA MET A 253 -4.08 -16.95 -19.19
C MET A 253 -4.86 -17.49 -20.39
N ILE A 254 -6.18 -17.55 -20.27
CA ILE A 254 -7.09 -18.19 -21.23
C ILE A 254 -8.18 -17.18 -21.59
N ASN A 255 -8.52 -17.07 -22.89
CA ASN A 255 -9.57 -16.17 -23.39
C ASN A 255 -9.40 -14.71 -22.86
N VAL A 256 -8.24 -14.10 -23.14
CA VAL A 256 -7.86 -12.76 -22.67
C VAL A 256 -8.83 -11.69 -23.16
N SER A 257 -9.24 -10.77 -22.28
CA SER A 257 -10.22 -9.71 -22.58
C SER A 257 -9.58 -8.42 -23.06
N SER A 258 -10.30 -7.63 -23.85
CA SER A 258 -10.01 -6.20 -24.08
C SER A 258 -9.77 -5.42 -22.77
N ASN A 259 -10.47 -5.77 -21.69
CA ASN A 259 -10.29 -5.19 -20.36
C ASN A 259 -8.98 -5.63 -19.64
N ASP A 260 -8.15 -6.48 -20.25
CA ASP A 260 -6.81 -6.83 -19.76
C ASP A 260 -5.70 -5.98 -20.40
N THR A 261 -6.01 -5.16 -21.42
CA THR A 261 -5.05 -4.25 -22.02
C THR A 261 -4.56 -3.21 -21.00
N GLY A 262 -3.27 -2.87 -21.04
CA GLY A 262 -2.63 -1.96 -20.09
C GLY A 262 -2.33 -2.57 -18.71
N LYS A 263 -2.85 -3.76 -18.38
CA LYS A 263 -2.50 -4.43 -17.11
C LYS A 263 -1.06 -4.92 -17.14
N THR A 264 -0.37 -4.70 -16.03
CA THR A 264 0.93 -5.29 -15.76
C THR A 264 0.76 -6.67 -15.12
N VAL A 265 1.40 -7.68 -15.69
CA VAL A 265 1.71 -8.94 -15.00
C VAL A 265 3.04 -8.78 -14.27
N LEU A 266 3.07 -9.13 -12.99
CA LEU A 266 4.27 -9.20 -12.16
C LEU A 266 4.61 -10.65 -11.85
N CYS A 267 5.90 -10.98 -11.90
CA CYS A 267 6.49 -12.15 -11.28
C CYS A 267 7.40 -11.67 -10.14
N ILE A 268 7.18 -12.16 -8.94
CA ILE A 268 7.96 -11.82 -7.75
C ILE A 268 8.67 -13.09 -7.28
N ALA A 269 10.01 -13.05 -7.21
CA ALA A 269 10.87 -14.11 -6.72
C ALA A 269 11.48 -13.73 -5.37
N GLU A 270 11.36 -14.60 -4.38
CA GLU A 270 11.53 -14.24 -2.96
C GLU A 270 12.34 -15.30 -2.18
N ASN A 271 13.36 -14.88 -1.43
CA ASN A 271 14.05 -15.76 -0.48
C ASN A 271 14.38 -15.05 0.86
N ILE A 272 15.24 -15.62 1.70
CA ILE A 272 15.61 -15.02 3.00
C ILE A 272 16.55 -13.82 2.87
N VAL A 273 17.21 -13.65 1.72
CA VAL A 273 18.13 -12.54 1.42
C VAL A 273 17.37 -11.31 0.90
N GLY A 274 16.27 -11.51 0.17
CA GLY A 274 15.45 -10.42 -0.32
C GLY A 274 14.37 -10.86 -1.33
N GLU A 275 14.00 -9.91 -2.18
CA GLU A 275 12.93 -10.00 -3.17
C GLU A 275 13.41 -9.40 -4.49
N ASN A 276 12.95 -9.93 -5.61
CA ASN A 276 13.17 -9.35 -6.92
C ASN A 276 11.92 -9.53 -7.79
N GLU A 277 11.51 -8.47 -8.47
CA GLU A 277 10.38 -8.46 -9.39
C GLU A 277 10.81 -8.33 -10.85
N SER A 278 10.01 -8.90 -11.74
CA SER A 278 10.05 -8.68 -13.18
C SER A 278 8.62 -8.56 -13.70
N SER A 279 8.44 -7.78 -14.76
CA SER A 279 7.11 -7.36 -15.21
C SER A 279 6.95 -7.40 -16.73
N VAL A 280 5.70 -7.53 -17.18
CA VAL A 280 5.33 -7.34 -18.59
C VAL A 280 3.95 -6.71 -18.68
N ILE A 281 3.78 -5.74 -19.57
CA ILE A 281 2.48 -5.08 -19.84
C ILE A 281 1.77 -5.84 -20.97
N LEU A 282 0.48 -6.10 -20.78
CA LEU A 282 -0.37 -6.73 -21.78
C LEU A 282 -0.95 -5.69 -22.74
N VAL A 283 -0.80 -5.88 -24.05
CA VAL A 283 -1.50 -5.12 -25.09
C VAL A 283 -2.50 -6.04 -25.77
N VAL A 284 -3.79 -5.75 -25.65
CA VAL A 284 -4.85 -6.59 -26.24
C VAL A 284 -5.54 -5.83 -27.37
N HIS A 285 -5.38 -6.32 -28.59
CA HIS A 285 -6.02 -5.79 -29.79
C HIS A 285 -7.43 -6.35 -29.95
N PHE A 286 -8.37 -5.49 -30.32
CA PHE A 286 -9.77 -5.83 -30.54
C PHE A 286 -10.39 -4.84 -31.56
N PRO A 287 -11.35 -5.30 -32.38
CA PRO A 287 -12.00 -4.46 -33.39
C PRO A 287 -12.75 -3.29 -32.75
N PRO A 288 -12.93 -2.17 -33.46
CA PRO A 288 -13.53 -1.00 -32.86
C PRO A 288 -15.03 -1.17 -32.71
N LYS A 289 -15.55 -0.64 -31.62
CA LYS A 289 -16.97 -0.68 -31.27
C LYS A 289 -17.39 0.70 -30.79
N ILE A 290 -18.34 1.28 -31.52
CA ILE A 290 -19.06 2.47 -31.07
C ILE A 290 -19.91 2.04 -29.86
N THR A 291 -19.58 2.56 -28.68
CA THR A 291 -20.25 2.27 -27.40
C THR A 291 -21.41 3.22 -27.16
N PHE A 292 -21.37 4.43 -27.75
CA PHE A 292 -22.43 5.43 -27.70
C PHE A 292 -22.45 6.24 -29.00
N LEU A 293 -23.64 6.57 -29.49
CA LEU A 293 -23.90 7.56 -30.54
C LEU A 293 -25.36 7.99 -30.39
N ASP A 294 -25.61 9.29 -30.22
CA ASP A 294 -26.95 9.84 -29.95
C ASP A 294 -27.24 11.09 -30.79
N GLN A 295 -28.44 11.64 -30.65
CA GLN A 295 -28.92 12.80 -31.41
C GLN A 295 -28.13 14.07 -31.06
N ALA A 296 -28.19 15.05 -31.98
CA ALA A 296 -27.51 16.33 -31.80
C ALA A 296 -28.07 17.10 -30.58
N VAL A 297 -27.19 17.50 -29.67
CA VAL A 297 -27.49 18.31 -28.49
C VAL A 297 -26.84 19.68 -28.61
N LEU A 298 -27.50 20.71 -28.09
CA LEU A 298 -26.94 22.07 -28.01
C LEU A 298 -26.19 22.24 -26.68
N ASP A 299 -24.87 22.33 -26.76
CA ASP A 299 -24.00 22.92 -25.74
C ASP A 299 -23.54 24.31 -26.26
N HIS A 300 -22.34 24.77 -25.92
CA HIS A 300 -21.74 25.98 -26.50
C HIS A 300 -21.71 25.96 -28.05
N HIS A 301 -21.58 24.77 -28.65
CA HIS A 301 -21.83 24.48 -30.06
C HIS A 301 -22.78 23.26 -30.16
N TRP A 302 -23.28 22.93 -31.34
CA TRP A 302 -24.05 21.69 -31.52
C TRP A 302 -23.11 20.49 -31.55
N CYS A 303 -23.34 19.52 -30.68
CA CYS A 303 -22.59 18.28 -30.57
C CYS A 303 -23.46 17.09 -31.00
N ILE A 304 -22.95 16.23 -31.90
CA ILE A 304 -23.44 14.84 -32.04
C ILE A 304 -22.51 13.97 -31.18
N PRO A 305 -22.91 13.58 -29.95
CA PRO A 305 -22.03 12.92 -29.02
C PRO A 305 -21.80 11.46 -29.40
N PHE A 306 -20.57 10.99 -29.27
CA PHE A 306 -20.19 9.62 -29.53
C PHE A 306 -19.24 9.08 -28.45
N SER A 307 -19.15 7.76 -28.36
CA SER A 307 -18.09 7.07 -27.63
C SER A 307 -17.70 5.81 -28.38
N VAL A 308 -16.40 5.52 -28.42
CA VAL A 308 -15.84 4.45 -29.24
C VAL A 308 -14.65 3.81 -28.54
N ARG A 309 -14.69 2.48 -28.43
CA ARG A 309 -13.57 1.64 -28.00
C ARG A 309 -12.86 1.02 -29.19
N GLY A 310 -11.55 0.82 -29.11
CA GLY A 310 -10.79 0.04 -30.10
C GLY A 310 -9.29 0.04 -29.79
N ASN A 311 -8.61 -1.07 -30.10
CA ASN A 311 -7.15 -1.17 -30.01
C ASN A 311 -6.59 -2.01 -31.18
N PRO A 312 -5.68 -1.53 -32.04
CA PRO A 312 -5.12 -0.17 -32.10
C PRO A 312 -6.18 0.93 -32.19
N LYS A 313 -5.80 2.17 -31.87
CA LYS A 313 -6.71 3.32 -31.83
C LYS A 313 -7.49 3.45 -33.15
N PRO A 314 -8.83 3.54 -33.12
CA PRO A 314 -9.61 3.65 -34.34
C PRO A 314 -9.49 5.02 -35.00
N LYS A 315 -9.33 5.00 -36.31
CA LYS A 315 -9.64 6.13 -37.19
C LYS A 315 -11.15 6.27 -37.30
N LEU A 316 -11.62 7.52 -37.21
CA LEU A 316 -13.03 7.90 -37.31
C LEU A 316 -13.30 8.50 -38.70
N ILE A 317 -14.46 8.18 -39.26
CA ILE A 317 -14.93 8.67 -40.57
C ILE A 317 -16.42 8.96 -40.43
N TRP A 318 -16.82 10.21 -40.69
CA TRP A 318 -18.23 10.60 -40.69
C TRP A 318 -18.84 10.52 -42.09
N PHE A 319 -20.14 10.28 -42.11
CA PHE A 319 -20.99 10.35 -43.28
C PHE A 319 -22.20 11.23 -43.00
N TYR A 320 -22.64 11.99 -43.99
CA TYR A 320 -23.88 12.78 -43.99
C TYR A 320 -24.69 12.40 -45.24
N GLU A 321 -25.94 11.99 -45.06
CA GLU A 321 -26.81 11.45 -46.13
C GLU A 321 -26.13 10.35 -46.98
N GLY A 322 -25.31 9.52 -46.31
CA GLY A 322 -24.57 8.42 -46.94
C GLY A 322 -23.32 8.83 -47.75
N ALA A 323 -23.05 10.12 -47.94
CA ALA A 323 -21.81 10.63 -48.51
C ALA A 323 -20.75 10.85 -47.43
N VAL A 324 -19.46 10.73 -47.76
CA VAL A 324 -18.37 11.01 -46.81
C VAL A 324 -18.40 12.50 -46.42
N LEU A 325 -18.48 12.76 -45.12
CA LEU A 325 -18.42 14.10 -44.56
C LEU A 325 -16.94 14.50 -44.37
N ASN A 326 -16.50 15.51 -45.11
CA ASN A 326 -15.19 16.12 -44.90
C ASN A 326 -15.27 17.16 -43.78
N GLU A 327 -14.32 17.13 -42.85
CA GLU A 327 -14.26 18.09 -41.76
C GLU A 327 -13.77 19.47 -42.25
N THR A 328 -14.22 20.52 -41.56
CA THR A 328 -14.02 21.95 -41.89
C THR A 328 -13.98 22.78 -40.61
N ASP A 329 -13.62 24.06 -40.70
CA ASP A 329 -13.60 25.00 -39.57
C ASP A 329 -14.96 25.13 -38.85
N PHE A 330 -16.08 24.74 -39.49
CA PHE A 330 -17.43 24.77 -38.94
C PHE A 330 -17.98 23.39 -38.53
N ILE A 331 -17.37 22.29 -38.99
CA ILE A 331 -17.82 20.92 -38.69
C ILE A 331 -16.59 20.01 -38.50
N TRP A 332 -16.29 19.59 -37.27
CA TRP A 332 -15.07 18.83 -36.96
C TRP A 332 -15.28 17.80 -35.83
N THR A 333 -14.45 16.75 -35.80
CA THR A 333 -14.44 15.77 -34.71
C THR A 333 -13.62 16.28 -33.54
N SER A 334 -14.28 16.51 -32.41
CA SER A 334 -13.63 16.88 -31.14
C SER A 334 -13.63 15.69 -30.18
N ILE A 335 -12.44 15.20 -29.82
CA ILE A 335 -12.29 14.20 -28.75
C ILE A 335 -12.11 14.95 -27.43
N HIS A 336 -13.09 14.82 -26.53
CA HIS A 336 -13.11 15.53 -25.25
C HIS A 336 -12.44 14.72 -24.12
N ILE A 337 -12.51 13.38 -24.20
CA ILE A 337 -11.95 12.47 -23.20
C ILE A 337 -11.34 11.27 -23.94
N ALA A 338 -10.15 10.83 -23.53
CA ALA A 338 -9.58 9.55 -23.90
C ALA A 338 -9.07 8.84 -22.64
N PHE A 339 -9.58 7.64 -22.37
CA PHE A 339 -9.15 6.77 -21.27
C PHE A 339 -8.81 5.39 -21.83
N ASP A 340 -7.54 5.00 -21.71
CA ASP A 340 -6.96 3.77 -22.24
C ASP A 340 -7.29 3.52 -23.72
N SER A 341 -8.32 2.72 -24.00
CA SER A 341 -8.79 2.34 -25.34
C SER A 341 -10.16 2.93 -25.71
N GLU A 342 -10.79 3.71 -24.81
CA GLU A 342 -12.06 4.39 -25.04
C GLU A 342 -11.87 5.89 -25.30
N HIS A 343 -12.57 6.40 -26.30
CA HIS A 343 -12.57 7.80 -26.69
C HIS A 343 -14.01 8.33 -26.68
N HIS A 344 -14.26 9.43 -25.98
CA HIS A 344 -15.54 10.13 -25.95
C HIS A 344 -15.37 11.50 -26.62
N GLY A 345 -16.35 11.89 -27.44
CA GLY A 345 -16.25 13.10 -28.25
C GLY A 345 -17.56 13.55 -28.85
N CYS A 346 -17.47 14.58 -29.68
CA CYS A 346 -18.56 15.13 -30.48
C CYS A 346 -18.11 15.22 -31.94
N LEU A 347 -19.01 14.99 -32.91
CA LEU A 347 -18.97 15.83 -34.10
C LEU A 347 -19.50 17.20 -33.66
N GLN A 348 -18.65 18.21 -33.67
CA GLN A 348 -19.04 19.59 -33.38
C GLN A 348 -19.54 20.25 -34.67
N LEU A 349 -20.60 21.04 -34.56
CA LEU A 349 -21.13 21.91 -35.61
C LEU A 349 -21.26 23.32 -35.04
N ASP A 350 -20.48 24.27 -35.55
CA ASP A 350 -20.69 25.69 -35.27
C ASP A 350 -21.86 26.21 -36.11
N SER A 351 -22.80 26.88 -35.43
CA SER A 351 -23.91 27.64 -36.01
C SER A 351 -24.65 26.94 -37.18
N PRO A 352 -25.00 25.64 -37.07
CA PRO A 352 -25.62 24.88 -38.15
C PRO A 352 -26.99 25.43 -38.52
N THR A 353 -27.35 25.23 -39.80
CA THR A 353 -28.60 25.69 -40.39
C THR A 353 -29.50 24.51 -40.76
N HIS A 354 -30.70 24.79 -41.29
CA HIS A 354 -31.58 23.75 -41.83
C HIS A 354 -30.95 22.89 -42.95
N LEU A 355 -29.86 23.37 -43.59
CA LEU A 355 -29.09 22.61 -44.59
C LEU A 355 -28.19 21.53 -43.95
N ASN A 356 -28.00 21.57 -42.64
CA ASN A 356 -27.24 20.57 -41.88
C ASN A 356 -28.15 19.51 -41.26
N ASN A 357 -29.47 19.61 -41.41
CA ASN A 357 -30.42 18.59 -40.99
C ASN A 357 -30.26 17.34 -41.87
N GLY A 358 -30.24 16.15 -41.27
CA GLY A 358 -30.14 14.88 -42.00
C GLY A 358 -29.57 13.74 -41.15
N GLN A 359 -29.36 12.59 -41.79
CA GLN A 359 -28.73 11.43 -41.17
C GLN A 359 -27.21 11.55 -41.16
N TYR A 360 -26.65 11.70 -39.97
CA TYR A 360 -25.22 11.52 -39.71
C TYR A 360 -24.93 10.05 -39.35
N THR A 361 -23.76 9.54 -39.74
CA THR A 361 -23.32 8.19 -39.39
C THR A 361 -21.82 8.18 -39.14
N LEU A 362 -21.40 7.61 -38.01
CA LEU A 362 -20.00 7.42 -37.65
C LEU A 362 -19.56 6.00 -38.05
N LEU A 363 -18.45 5.90 -38.76
CA LEU A 363 -17.69 4.67 -38.97
C LEU A 363 -16.37 4.75 -38.19
N ALA A 364 -16.09 3.71 -37.41
CA ALA A 364 -14.81 3.53 -36.72
C ALA A 364 -14.07 2.34 -37.33
N LYS A 365 -12.77 2.49 -37.60
CA LYS A 365 -11.92 1.42 -38.14
C LYS A 365 -10.52 1.51 -37.51
N ASN A 366 -10.00 0.40 -36.96
CA ASN A 366 -8.58 0.34 -36.59
C ASN A 366 -7.71 0.51 -37.86
N GLU A 367 -6.52 1.05 -37.67
CA GLU A 367 -5.55 1.27 -38.77
C GLU A 367 -5.05 -0.05 -39.38
#